data_AF-A0A2Z4G866-F1
#
_entry.id   AF-A0A2Z4G866-F1
#
_cell.length_a   1.000
_cell.length_b   1.000
_cell.length_c   1.000
_cell.angle_alpha   90.00
_cell.angle_beta   90.00
_cell.angle_gamma   90.00
#
_symmetry.space_group_name_H-M   'P 1'
#
loop_
_entity.id
_entity.type
_entity.pdbx_description
1 polymer ?
#
loop_
_entity_poly.entity_id
_entity_poly.type
_entity_poly.pdbx_seq_one_letter_code
_entity_poly.pdbx_strand_id
1 'polypeptide(L)'
;MKTYLFKAIALLAITLSACTNNTNNTKAIAEDKVTVAVKSENFLSGGLAEPITIEKRELSDGSTADCYKIVVTSTPTDHEMGPWCPGNIADDASAGGIWLEGGEVYDVDGEFVKNLATFYKDDTWMLYNSATGEITKTKTKEECQEAANPNVGVEYQNYCVECLPSYVADVKHTYYIPVTPKKAATPYIFASRPGGGGGPPKGERPPRPEGAPEGERPQGPPRGNSTLPSSRGIAFNGVVFDAPAPTDAILGAYTLAPFDDAGGHINLAAGYHYHAATGVSKKLAQADNHAAMIGYAFDGYGIFENTDSNGKEYTDLDKSRGHYDEVRGYHYHVDQAGNNNFINGLRGEYAL
;
A
#
# COMPACT_ATOMS: atom_id res chain seq x y z
N MET A 1 -28.97 91.97 -27.80
CA MET A 1 -27.86 92.67 -28.50
C MET A 1 -26.72 92.81 -27.50
N LYS A 2 -25.48 92.46 -27.90
CA LYS A 2 -24.21 92.40 -27.15
C LYS A 2 -23.70 91.02 -26.67
N THR A 3 -23.00 90.33 -27.58
CA THR A 3 -21.55 89.97 -27.52
C THR A 3 -20.81 90.12 -26.18
N TYR A 4 -19.77 89.36 -25.81
CA TYR A 4 -18.92 88.26 -26.31
C TYR A 4 -18.21 87.72 -25.04
N LEU A 5 -17.60 86.52 -25.06
CA LEU A 5 -16.13 86.32 -25.05
C LEU A 5 -15.78 84.87 -24.67
N PHE A 6 -15.18 84.18 -25.64
CA PHE A 6 -14.45 82.93 -25.46
C PHE A 6 -13.26 83.13 -24.50
N LYS A 7 -13.06 82.19 -23.58
CA LYS A 7 -11.71 81.86 -23.07
C LYS A 7 -11.54 80.34 -23.05
N ALA A 8 -10.56 79.91 -23.83
CA ALA A 8 -10.05 78.55 -23.87
C ALA A 8 -9.45 78.17 -22.50
N ILE A 9 -9.77 76.96 -22.03
CA ILE A 9 -9.08 76.32 -20.91
C ILE A 9 -8.44 75.06 -21.48
N ALA A 10 -7.11 75.01 -21.36
CA ALA A 10 -6.27 73.91 -21.80
C ALA A 10 -6.56 72.64 -21.00
N LEU A 11 -6.77 71.53 -21.73
CA LEU A 11 -6.95 70.21 -21.17
C LEU A 11 -5.57 69.63 -20.79
N LEU A 12 -5.24 69.63 -19.51
CA LEU A 12 -4.05 68.96 -18.97
C LEU A 12 -4.39 67.48 -18.73
N ALA A 13 -3.96 66.60 -19.64
CA ALA A 13 -4.10 65.16 -19.49
C ALA A 13 -3.08 64.65 -18.45
N ILE A 14 -3.55 64.37 -17.23
CA ILE A 14 -2.79 63.66 -16.22
C ILE A 14 -2.99 62.17 -16.45
N THR A 15 -1.98 61.49 -17.01
CA THR A 15 -1.92 60.03 -17.06
C THR A 15 -1.62 59.49 -15.65
N LEU A 16 -2.64 58.99 -14.97
CA LEU A 16 -2.48 58.20 -13.75
C LEU A 16 -2.15 56.76 -14.16
N SER A 17 -0.88 56.36 -13.99
CA SER A 17 -0.47 54.96 -14.01
C SER A 17 -1.07 54.25 -12.79
N ALA A 18 -2.17 53.53 -13.00
CA ALA A 18 -2.72 52.63 -12.01
C ALA A 18 -1.92 51.31 -12.03
N CYS A 19 -0.98 51.19 -11.09
CA CYS A 19 -0.46 49.89 -10.69
C CYS A 19 -1.52 49.22 -9.81
N THR A 20 -2.37 48.38 -10.40
CA THR A 20 -3.22 47.47 -9.62
C THR A 20 -2.35 46.31 -9.16
N ASN A 21 -2.04 46.31 -7.86
CA ASN A 21 -1.25 45.29 -7.20
C ASN A 21 -1.82 43.89 -7.48
N ASN A 22 -1.03 43.05 -8.14
CA ASN A 22 -1.22 41.61 -8.14
C ASN A 22 -0.97 41.12 -6.71
N THR A 23 -2.01 41.09 -5.88
CA THR A 23 -1.99 40.29 -4.66
C THR A 23 -1.94 38.83 -5.09
N ASN A 24 -0.72 38.29 -5.22
CA ASN A 24 -0.49 36.86 -5.20
C ASN A 24 -1.11 36.34 -3.91
N ASN A 25 -2.28 35.73 -4.03
CA ASN A 25 -2.91 34.97 -2.96
C ASN A 25 -2.16 33.64 -2.84
N THR A 26 -0.88 33.71 -2.49
CA THR A 26 -0.21 32.58 -1.84
C THR A 26 -0.90 32.45 -0.50
N LYS A 27 -1.92 31.58 -0.42
CA LYS A 27 -2.28 30.96 0.85
C LYS A 27 -0.94 30.52 1.46
N ALA A 28 -0.50 31.19 2.52
CA ALA A 28 0.58 30.70 3.34
C ALA A 28 0.21 29.26 3.68
N ILE A 29 1.03 28.30 3.28
CA ILE A 29 0.88 26.92 3.74
C ILE A 29 0.99 27.05 5.26
N ALA A 30 -0.11 26.83 5.97
CA ALA A 30 -0.11 26.89 7.41
C ALA A 30 1.00 25.95 7.91
N GLU A 31 1.93 26.47 8.70
CA GLU A 31 2.89 25.62 9.41
C GLU A 31 2.10 24.60 10.25
N ASP A 32 2.52 23.34 10.22
CA ASP A 32 1.91 22.31 11.04
C ASP A 32 2.23 22.63 12.50
N LYS A 33 1.22 23.06 13.26
CA LYS A 33 1.39 23.45 14.67
C LYS A 33 1.40 22.28 15.63
N VAL A 34 0.95 21.12 15.15
CA VAL A 34 0.72 19.91 15.95
C VAL A 34 1.38 18.75 15.25
N THR A 35 2.24 18.06 16.00
CA THR A 35 2.84 16.79 15.62
C THR A 35 2.61 15.82 16.77
N VAL A 36 1.95 14.71 16.49
CA VAL A 36 1.69 13.66 17.49
C VAL A 36 2.83 12.65 17.43
N ALA A 37 3.48 12.42 18.57
CA ALA A 37 4.52 11.40 18.70
C ALA A 37 3.91 9.99 18.62
N VAL A 38 4.71 9.05 18.11
CA VAL A 38 4.38 7.63 18.10
C VAL A 38 4.23 7.14 19.55
N LYS A 39 3.15 6.43 19.82
CA LYS A 39 2.85 5.79 21.11
C LYS A 39 3.10 4.29 21.00
N SER A 40 4.21 3.82 21.56
CA SER A 40 4.61 2.41 21.48
C SER A 40 3.65 1.48 22.23
N GLU A 41 2.93 2.00 23.23
CA GLU A 41 1.89 1.28 23.97
C GLU A 41 0.67 0.89 23.12
N ASN A 42 0.53 1.47 21.93
CA ASN A 42 -0.53 1.08 21.00
C ASN A 42 -0.29 -0.30 20.39
N PHE A 43 0.96 -0.77 20.33
CA PHE A 43 1.27 -2.09 19.76
C PHE A 43 0.82 -3.23 20.69
N LEU A 44 0.30 -4.31 20.10
CA LEU A 44 0.00 -5.55 20.80
C LEU A 44 1.30 -6.30 21.05
N SER A 45 1.56 -6.63 22.32
CA SER A 45 2.74 -7.41 22.70
C SER A 45 2.80 -8.78 22.03
N GLY A 46 1.64 -9.36 21.66
CA GLY A 46 1.56 -10.66 20.99
C GLY A 46 2.18 -10.69 19.59
N GLY A 47 2.23 -9.55 18.89
CA GLY A 47 2.89 -9.44 17.57
C GLY A 47 4.37 -9.07 17.64
N LEU A 48 4.90 -8.81 18.84
CA LEU A 48 6.29 -8.39 19.05
C LEU A 48 7.16 -9.59 19.40
N ALA A 49 8.35 -9.66 18.81
CA ALA A 49 9.36 -10.66 19.14
C ALA A 49 10.19 -10.28 20.38
N GLU A 50 10.29 -8.98 20.67
CA GLU A 50 10.95 -8.41 21.85
C GLU A 50 10.30 -7.05 22.21
N PRO A 51 10.47 -6.54 23.45
CA PRO A 51 9.99 -5.22 23.82
C PRO A 51 10.54 -4.13 22.91
N ILE A 52 9.70 -3.15 22.55
CA ILE A 52 10.12 -1.99 21.74
C ILE A 52 11.17 -1.18 22.49
N THR A 53 12.29 -0.90 21.83
CA THR A 53 13.38 -0.06 22.35
C THR A 53 13.52 1.21 21.51
N ILE A 54 14.33 2.15 21.99
CA ILE A 54 14.67 3.38 21.26
C ILE A 54 16.14 3.32 20.87
N GLU A 55 16.43 3.65 19.60
CA GLU A 55 17.77 3.77 19.06
C GLU A 55 17.89 5.08 18.27
N LYS A 56 19.07 5.72 18.31
CA LYS A 56 19.34 6.90 17.50
C LYS A 56 19.70 6.48 16.08
N ARG A 57 18.92 6.93 15.08
CA ARG A 57 19.08 6.57 13.66
C ARG A 57 19.24 7.83 12.82
N GLU A 58 19.87 7.69 11.66
CA GLU A 58 19.85 8.70 10.61
C GLU A 58 18.49 8.67 9.91
N LEU A 59 17.96 9.84 9.56
CA LEU A 59 16.74 10.00 8.77
C LEU A 59 17.07 10.22 7.30
N SER A 60 16.06 10.15 6.44
CA SER A 60 16.18 10.32 4.98
C SER A 60 16.78 11.67 4.52
N ASP A 61 16.82 12.70 5.36
CA ASP A 61 17.48 13.98 5.10
C ASP A 61 18.90 14.11 5.71
N GLY A 62 19.43 13.03 6.28
CA GLY A 62 20.75 13.00 6.93
C GLY A 62 20.76 13.56 8.35
N SER A 63 19.63 14.04 8.88
CA SER A 63 19.52 14.39 10.30
C SER A 63 19.44 13.13 11.17
N THR A 64 19.59 13.27 12.49
CA THR A 64 19.45 12.13 13.42
C THR A 64 18.25 12.34 14.34
N ALA A 65 17.55 11.26 14.65
CA ALA A 65 16.43 11.25 15.59
C ALA A 65 16.39 9.95 16.39
N ASP A 66 15.73 10.01 17.55
CA ASP A 66 15.36 8.82 18.30
C ASP A 66 14.24 8.10 17.52
N CYS A 67 14.45 6.81 17.26
CA CYS A 67 13.52 5.95 16.54
C CYS A 67 13.18 4.75 17.40
N TYR A 68 11.92 4.33 17.38
CA TYR A 68 11.55 3.03 17.92
C TYR A 68 12.11 1.93 17.03
N LYS A 69 12.78 0.96 17.65
CA LYS A 69 13.10 -0.34 17.04
C LYS A 69 11.98 -1.31 17.41
N ILE A 70 11.28 -1.80 16.40
CA ILE A 70 10.12 -2.66 16.53
C ILE A 70 10.45 -3.98 15.85
N VAL A 71 10.67 -5.04 16.65
CA VAL A 71 10.93 -6.37 16.13
C VAL A 71 9.66 -7.20 16.24
N VAL A 72 9.17 -7.67 15.10
CA VAL A 72 7.88 -8.38 14.97
C VAL A 72 8.07 -9.80 14.48
N THR A 73 7.09 -10.65 14.79
CA THR A 73 7.01 -12.05 14.32
C THR A 73 6.13 -12.21 13.09
N SER A 74 5.54 -11.12 12.59
CA SER A 74 4.52 -11.16 11.52
C SER A 74 3.42 -12.19 11.81
N THR A 75 3.04 -12.39 13.08
CA THR A 75 2.01 -13.34 13.50
C THR A 75 1.02 -12.57 14.38
N PRO A 76 -0.10 -12.11 13.83
CA PRO A 76 -1.07 -11.36 14.60
C PRO A 76 -1.74 -12.24 15.67
N THR A 77 -2.24 -11.60 16.73
CA THR A 77 -2.92 -12.28 17.86
C THR A 77 -4.36 -11.82 18.06
N ASP A 78 -4.82 -10.88 17.23
CA ASP A 78 -6.14 -10.28 17.28
C ASP A 78 -7.11 -10.87 16.24
N HIS A 79 -6.63 -11.75 15.36
CA HIS A 79 -7.41 -12.53 14.42
C HIS A 79 -6.63 -13.79 14.02
N GLU A 80 -7.33 -14.79 13.50
CA GLU A 80 -6.74 -15.97 12.88
C GLU A 80 -6.28 -15.62 11.46
N MET A 81 -5.16 -16.20 11.03
CA MET A 81 -4.67 -16.08 9.65
C MET A 81 -5.37 -17.11 8.76
N GLY A 82 -5.83 -16.66 7.60
CA GLY A 82 -6.64 -17.50 6.71
C GLY A 82 -8.10 -17.65 7.20
N PRO A 83 -8.91 -18.43 6.49
CA PRO A 83 -8.57 -19.20 5.28
C PRO A 83 -8.27 -18.32 4.05
N TRP A 84 -7.64 -18.92 3.03
CA TRP A 84 -7.33 -18.25 1.75
C TRP A 84 -8.00 -18.95 0.57
N CYS A 85 -7.79 -20.28 0.48
CA CYS A 85 -8.27 -21.09 -0.62
C CYS A 85 -9.36 -22.07 -0.16
N PRO A 86 -10.59 -22.02 -0.73
CA PRO A 86 -11.61 -23.04 -0.48
C PRO A 86 -11.14 -24.42 -0.96
N GLY A 87 -11.72 -25.47 -0.39
CA GLY A 87 -11.39 -26.86 -0.73
C GLY A 87 -12.18 -27.41 -1.91
N ASN A 88 -13.38 -26.89 -2.15
CA ASN A 88 -14.29 -27.35 -3.19
C ASN A 88 -15.10 -26.18 -3.79
N ILE A 89 -15.53 -26.34 -5.04
CA ILE A 89 -16.39 -25.37 -5.74
C ILE A 89 -17.80 -25.23 -5.13
N ALA A 90 -18.15 -26.06 -4.15
CA ALA A 90 -19.39 -25.96 -3.38
C ALA A 90 -19.22 -25.22 -2.04
N ASP A 91 -17.98 -24.87 -1.66
CA ASP A 91 -17.72 -24.17 -0.42
C ASP A 91 -18.17 -22.71 -0.51
N ASP A 92 -18.68 -22.16 0.60
CA ASP A 92 -19.07 -20.76 0.70
C ASP A 92 -17.88 -19.85 1.09
N ALA A 93 -18.14 -18.54 1.18
CA ALA A 93 -17.13 -17.54 1.50
C ALA A 93 -16.37 -17.79 2.80
N SER A 94 -16.94 -18.52 3.77
CA SER A 94 -16.25 -18.80 5.05
C SER A 94 -15.09 -19.78 4.92
N ALA A 95 -14.98 -20.50 3.79
CA ALA A 95 -13.91 -21.45 3.51
C ALA A 95 -12.73 -20.84 2.73
N GLY A 96 -12.88 -19.63 2.22
CA GLY A 96 -11.85 -18.90 1.49
C GLY A 96 -11.61 -17.52 2.09
N GLY A 97 -10.76 -16.75 1.44
CA GLY A 97 -10.55 -15.35 1.79
C GLY A 97 -11.12 -14.42 0.73
N ILE A 98 -10.38 -13.36 0.40
CA ILE A 98 -10.78 -12.33 -0.56
C ILE A 98 -9.77 -12.16 -1.70
N TRP A 99 -10.25 -11.65 -2.83
CA TRP A 99 -9.45 -11.22 -3.97
C TRP A 99 -9.75 -9.76 -4.30
N LEU A 100 -8.70 -9.00 -4.62
CA LEU A 100 -8.78 -7.57 -4.92
C LEU A 100 -8.60 -7.36 -6.41
N GLU A 101 -9.64 -6.89 -7.09
CA GLU A 101 -9.61 -6.71 -8.54
C GLU A 101 -10.42 -5.47 -8.95
N GLY A 102 -9.82 -4.60 -9.76
CA GLY A 102 -10.54 -3.46 -10.34
C GLY A 102 -11.09 -2.43 -9.34
N GLY A 103 -10.58 -2.38 -8.11
CA GLY A 103 -11.10 -1.51 -7.04
C GLY A 103 -12.15 -2.17 -6.15
N GLU A 104 -12.56 -3.40 -6.47
CA GLU A 104 -13.56 -4.16 -5.74
C GLU A 104 -12.91 -5.29 -4.91
N VAL A 105 -13.65 -5.76 -3.91
CA VAL A 105 -13.30 -6.92 -3.09
C VAL A 105 -14.27 -8.04 -3.43
N TYR A 106 -13.74 -9.22 -3.75
CA TYR A 106 -14.51 -10.41 -4.07
C TYR A 106 -14.22 -11.50 -3.06
N ASP A 107 -15.26 -12.14 -2.53
CA ASP A 107 -15.10 -13.36 -1.75
C ASP A 107 -14.58 -14.48 -2.66
N VAL A 108 -13.52 -15.15 -2.24
CA VAL A 108 -12.95 -16.31 -2.93
C VAL A 108 -13.65 -17.56 -2.40
N ASP A 109 -14.91 -17.69 -2.73
CA ASP A 109 -15.68 -18.91 -2.48
C ASP A 109 -15.54 -19.92 -3.65
N GLY A 110 -16.19 -21.07 -3.51
CA GLY A 110 -16.18 -22.11 -4.53
C GLY A 110 -16.82 -21.67 -5.85
N GLU A 111 -17.84 -20.81 -5.80
CA GLU A 111 -18.52 -20.29 -6.98
C GLU A 111 -17.62 -19.29 -7.76
N PHE A 112 -16.92 -18.41 -7.05
CA PHE A 112 -15.93 -17.50 -7.62
C PHE A 112 -14.83 -18.28 -8.35
N VAL A 113 -14.23 -19.27 -7.70
CA VAL A 113 -13.17 -20.11 -8.29
C VAL A 113 -13.67 -20.84 -9.54
N LYS A 114 -14.90 -21.38 -9.50
CA LYS A 114 -15.53 -22.02 -10.66
C LYS A 114 -15.74 -21.06 -11.84
N ASN A 115 -16.00 -19.79 -11.55
CA ASN A 115 -16.36 -18.76 -12.53
C ASN A 115 -15.17 -17.93 -13.05
N LEU A 116 -13.93 -18.20 -12.60
CA LEU A 116 -12.72 -17.46 -13.01
C LEU A 116 -12.56 -17.32 -14.53
N ALA A 117 -12.83 -18.39 -15.29
CA ALA A 117 -12.77 -18.34 -16.75
C ALA A 117 -13.74 -17.33 -17.36
N THR A 118 -14.96 -17.23 -16.81
CA THR A 118 -15.95 -16.23 -17.25
C THR A 118 -15.57 -14.83 -16.78
N PHE A 119 -15.10 -14.72 -15.54
CA PHE A 119 -14.69 -13.46 -14.92
C PHE A 119 -13.55 -12.80 -15.72
N TYR A 120 -12.52 -13.55 -16.09
CA TYR A 120 -11.38 -13.07 -16.87
C TYR A 120 -11.53 -13.23 -18.39
N LYS A 121 -12.62 -13.87 -18.86
CA LYS A 121 -12.87 -14.18 -20.28
C LYS A 121 -11.74 -14.99 -20.92
N ASP A 122 -11.27 -16.00 -20.20
CA ASP A 122 -10.15 -16.86 -20.59
C ASP A 122 -10.37 -18.29 -20.08
N ASP A 123 -10.62 -19.21 -21.01
CA ASP A 123 -10.90 -20.62 -20.72
C ASP A 123 -9.67 -21.40 -20.22
N THR A 124 -8.49 -20.77 -20.16
CA THR A 124 -7.29 -21.36 -19.57
C THR A 124 -7.42 -21.53 -18.05
N TRP A 125 -8.29 -20.74 -17.41
CA TRP A 125 -8.57 -20.83 -15.98
C TRP A 125 -9.36 -22.09 -15.62
N MET A 126 -8.72 -23.02 -14.89
CA MET A 126 -9.33 -24.27 -14.41
C MET A 126 -8.67 -24.73 -13.12
N LEU A 127 -8.92 -24.00 -12.01
CA LEU A 127 -8.34 -24.30 -10.69
C LEU A 127 -8.98 -25.50 -9.97
N TYR A 128 -9.88 -26.24 -10.61
CA TYR A 128 -10.61 -27.32 -9.95
C TYR A 128 -10.74 -28.55 -10.84
N ASN A 129 -10.91 -29.70 -10.21
CA ASN A 129 -11.23 -30.95 -10.89
C ASN A 129 -12.70 -30.94 -11.30
N SER A 130 -12.99 -30.98 -12.60
CA SER A 130 -14.37 -30.88 -13.11
C SER A 130 -15.28 -32.07 -12.75
N ALA A 131 -14.72 -33.22 -12.36
CA ALA A 131 -15.49 -34.40 -11.95
C ALA A 131 -15.83 -34.39 -10.45
N THR A 132 -14.95 -33.87 -9.60
CA THR A 132 -15.11 -33.90 -8.13
C THR A 132 -15.43 -32.54 -7.52
N GLY A 133 -15.14 -31.45 -8.23
CA GLY A 133 -15.21 -30.09 -7.71
C GLY A 133 -14.08 -29.71 -6.75
N GLU A 134 -13.12 -30.60 -6.48
CA GLU A 134 -11.96 -30.30 -5.61
C GLU A 134 -11.12 -29.18 -6.21
N ILE A 135 -10.81 -28.16 -5.42
CA ILE A 135 -9.96 -27.04 -5.84
C ILE A 135 -8.49 -27.43 -5.66
N THR A 136 -7.71 -27.22 -6.71
CA THR A 136 -6.27 -27.43 -6.76
C THR A 136 -5.59 -26.32 -5.98
N LYS A 137 -5.09 -26.66 -4.79
CA LYS A 137 -4.37 -25.74 -3.91
C LYS A 137 -3.00 -26.27 -3.51
N THR A 138 -2.10 -25.36 -3.16
CA THR A 138 -0.77 -25.73 -2.64
C THR A 138 -0.91 -26.39 -1.27
N LYS A 139 -0.26 -27.53 -1.07
CA LYS A 139 -0.35 -28.39 0.12
C LYS A 139 0.96 -28.44 0.92
N THR A 140 2.06 -28.01 0.32
CA THR A 140 3.39 -28.05 0.94
C THR A 140 4.09 -26.69 0.89
N LYS A 141 5.11 -26.52 1.73
CA LYS A 141 5.97 -25.32 1.74
C LYS A 141 6.67 -25.09 0.39
N GLU A 142 7.07 -26.17 -0.29
CA GLU A 142 7.70 -26.11 -1.61
C GLU A 142 6.71 -25.63 -2.68
N GLU A 143 5.51 -26.21 -2.70
CA GLU A 143 4.46 -25.81 -3.65
C GLU A 143 4.05 -24.34 -3.45
N CYS A 144 3.89 -23.89 -2.21
CA CYS A 144 3.65 -22.48 -1.89
C CYS A 144 4.77 -21.57 -2.44
N GLN A 145 6.05 -21.95 -2.25
CA GLN A 145 7.18 -21.17 -2.72
C GLN A 145 7.23 -21.07 -4.26
N GLU A 146 7.01 -22.18 -4.95
CA GLU A 146 7.11 -22.24 -6.41
C GLU A 146 5.88 -21.63 -7.11
N ALA A 147 4.68 -21.79 -6.54
CA ALA A 147 3.46 -21.19 -7.08
C ALA A 147 3.36 -19.68 -6.80
N ALA A 148 4.05 -19.17 -5.77
CA ALA A 148 4.17 -17.74 -5.48
C ALA A 148 5.38 -17.06 -6.19
N ASN A 149 6.17 -17.81 -6.96
CA ASN A 149 7.34 -17.30 -7.65
C ASN A 149 6.93 -16.40 -8.84
N PRO A 150 7.58 -15.24 -9.09
CA PRO A 150 7.33 -14.44 -10.29
C PRO A 150 7.50 -15.18 -11.63
N ASN A 151 8.22 -16.30 -11.64
CA ASN A 151 8.35 -17.20 -12.80
C ASN A 151 7.77 -18.58 -12.47
N VAL A 152 6.46 -18.64 -12.24
CA VAL A 152 5.74 -19.89 -11.91
C VAL A 152 5.96 -20.95 -13.00
N GLY A 153 6.34 -22.16 -12.57
CA GLY A 153 6.43 -23.34 -13.45
C GLY A 153 5.07 -23.74 -14.01
N VAL A 154 5.05 -24.33 -15.21
CA VAL A 154 3.79 -24.74 -15.88
C VAL A 154 2.99 -25.74 -15.05
N GLU A 155 3.66 -26.52 -14.21
CA GLU A 155 3.09 -27.49 -13.29
C GLU A 155 2.31 -26.86 -12.11
N TYR A 156 2.55 -25.57 -11.82
CA TYR A 156 1.89 -24.81 -10.77
C TYR A 156 0.87 -23.80 -11.30
N GLN A 157 0.63 -23.78 -12.62
CA GLN A 157 -0.49 -23.04 -13.20
C GLN A 157 -1.82 -23.64 -12.74
N ASN A 158 -2.85 -22.81 -12.65
CA ASN A 158 -4.17 -23.14 -12.12
C ASN A 158 -4.13 -23.67 -10.68
N TYR A 159 -3.26 -23.10 -9.84
CA TYR A 159 -3.30 -23.30 -8.39
C TYR A 159 -3.93 -22.11 -7.69
N CYS A 160 -4.74 -22.41 -6.68
CA CYS A 160 -4.99 -21.49 -5.58
C CYS A 160 -3.80 -21.59 -4.60
N VAL A 161 -3.06 -20.50 -4.45
CA VAL A 161 -1.81 -20.44 -3.69
C VAL A 161 -2.15 -20.07 -2.25
N GLU A 162 -1.87 -21.00 -1.35
CA GLU A 162 -1.91 -20.78 0.09
C GLU A 162 -0.59 -21.22 0.74
N CYS A 163 -0.09 -20.39 1.63
CA CYS A 163 1.07 -20.67 2.46
C CYS A 163 0.61 -20.73 3.92
N LEU A 164 1.02 -21.75 4.66
CA LEU A 164 0.53 -21.96 6.03
C LEU A 164 1.35 -21.16 7.05
N PRO A 165 0.73 -20.70 8.16
CA PRO A 165 1.42 -20.05 9.27
C PRO A 165 2.65 -20.79 9.78
N SER A 166 2.59 -22.12 9.83
CA SER A 166 3.69 -22.97 10.28
C SER A 166 4.96 -22.86 9.42
N TYR A 167 4.86 -22.36 8.18
CA TYR A 167 6.00 -22.22 7.28
C TYR A 167 6.89 -21.02 7.59
N VAL A 168 6.35 -20.05 8.34
CA VAL A 168 6.95 -18.75 8.63
C VAL A 168 7.04 -18.42 10.13
N ALA A 169 6.83 -19.41 11.00
CA ALA A 169 6.83 -19.23 12.46
C ALA A 169 8.12 -18.61 13.03
N ASP A 170 9.25 -18.78 12.35
CA ASP A 170 10.55 -18.24 12.76
C ASP A 170 10.93 -16.92 12.06
N VAL A 171 10.08 -16.41 11.15
CA VAL A 171 10.34 -15.16 10.44
C VAL A 171 10.20 -13.98 11.39
N LYS A 172 11.21 -13.12 11.40
CA LYS A 172 11.21 -11.87 12.17
C LYS A 172 11.65 -10.71 11.30
N HIS A 173 11.00 -9.57 11.50
CA HIS A 173 11.39 -8.32 10.86
C HIS A 173 11.67 -7.26 11.90
N THR A 174 12.62 -6.38 11.58
CA THR A 174 12.91 -5.20 12.39
C THR A 174 12.56 -3.97 11.60
N TYR A 175 11.66 -3.15 12.14
CA TYR A 175 11.28 -1.87 11.59
C TYR A 175 11.74 -0.73 12.50
N TYR A 176 12.02 0.42 11.89
CA TYR A 176 12.40 1.63 12.60
C TYR A 176 11.44 2.75 12.25
N ILE A 177 10.91 3.43 13.25
CA ILE A 177 9.98 4.54 13.08
C ILE A 177 10.42 5.70 13.97
N PRO A 178 10.53 6.94 13.47
CA PRO A 178 10.83 8.11 14.29
C PRO A 178 9.85 8.23 15.46
N VAL A 179 10.36 8.45 16.68
CA VAL A 179 9.51 8.62 17.87
C VAL A 179 8.61 9.85 17.71
N THR A 180 9.17 10.92 17.14
CA THR A 180 8.41 12.13 16.76
C THR A 180 8.59 12.35 15.26
N PRO A 181 7.49 12.32 14.48
CA PRO A 181 7.56 12.55 13.04
C PRO A 181 8.20 13.90 12.70
N LYS A 182 9.04 13.92 11.67
CA LYS A 182 9.64 15.13 11.13
C LYS A 182 9.13 15.34 9.73
N LYS A 183 8.48 16.48 9.45
CA LYS A 183 8.01 16.82 8.10
C LYS A 183 9.18 16.92 7.14
N ALA A 184 9.07 16.26 5.98
CA ALA A 184 10.05 16.38 4.91
C ALA A 184 9.86 17.66 4.09
N ALA A 185 10.95 18.12 3.46
CA ALA A 185 10.87 19.29 2.57
C ALA A 185 9.97 19.04 1.36
N THR A 186 9.95 17.81 0.85
CA THR A 186 9.04 17.34 -0.21
C THR A 186 8.57 15.93 0.16
N PRO A 187 7.26 15.61 -0.01
CA PRO A 187 6.78 14.25 0.22
C PRO A 187 7.46 13.24 -0.69
N TYR A 188 7.82 12.09 -0.12
CA TYR A 188 8.28 10.91 -0.85
C TYR A 188 7.07 10.19 -1.43
N ILE A 189 6.97 10.06 -2.75
CA ILE A 189 5.86 9.37 -3.41
C ILE A 189 6.29 7.95 -3.75
N PHE A 190 5.50 6.97 -3.33
CA PHE A 190 5.71 5.58 -3.72
C PHE A 190 5.47 5.44 -5.23
N ALA A 191 6.28 4.61 -5.88
CA ALA A 191 6.06 4.31 -7.30
C ALA A 191 4.66 3.72 -7.46
N SER A 192 3.82 4.39 -8.24
CA SER A 192 2.50 3.88 -8.60
C SER A 192 2.69 2.67 -9.51
N ARG A 193 2.41 1.48 -8.99
CA ARG A 193 2.40 0.17 -9.69
C ARG A 193 3.74 -0.25 -10.35
N PRO A 194 4.33 -1.39 -9.96
CA PRO A 194 5.29 -2.08 -10.83
C PRO A 194 4.52 -2.72 -12.00
N GLY A 195 4.23 -1.95 -13.05
CA GLY A 195 3.50 -2.44 -14.23
C GLY A 195 3.61 -1.60 -15.51
N GLY A 196 4.46 -0.57 -15.54
CA GLY A 196 4.63 0.32 -16.71
C GLY A 196 5.87 0.03 -17.57
N GLY A 197 6.54 -1.11 -17.35
CA GLY A 197 7.59 -1.58 -18.25
C GLY A 197 6.96 -2.46 -19.30
N GLY A 198 6.40 -1.86 -20.35
CA GLY A 198 6.06 -2.59 -21.58
C GLY A 198 7.33 -3.27 -22.08
N GLY A 199 7.49 -4.56 -21.77
CA GLY A 199 8.28 -5.43 -22.61
C GLY A 199 7.71 -5.31 -24.03
N PRO A 200 8.56 -5.30 -25.08
CA PRO A 200 8.07 -5.20 -26.44
C PRO A 200 7.02 -6.30 -26.67
N PRO A 201 5.95 -6.00 -27.44
CA PRO A 201 4.84 -6.93 -27.64
C PRO A 201 5.35 -8.32 -28.01
N LYS A 202 4.66 -9.37 -27.55
CA LYS A 202 4.90 -10.77 -27.92
C LYS A 202 4.82 -10.91 -29.44
N GLY A 203 5.96 -10.74 -30.09
CA GLY A 203 6.13 -10.77 -31.53
C GLY A 203 7.58 -10.39 -31.84
N GLU A 204 8.36 -11.41 -32.20
CA GLU A 204 9.76 -11.32 -32.63
C GLU A 204 10.82 -11.07 -31.53
N ARG A 205 11.02 -12.07 -30.67
CA ARG A 205 12.37 -12.33 -30.15
C ARG A 205 13.08 -13.25 -31.16
N PRO A 206 14.21 -12.85 -31.78
CA PRO A 206 14.95 -13.75 -32.64
C PRO A 206 15.42 -14.98 -31.83
N PRO A 207 15.43 -16.18 -32.42
CA PRO A 207 15.85 -17.38 -31.72
C PRO A 207 17.28 -17.22 -31.19
N ARG A 208 17.53 -17.77 -29.99
CA ARG A 208 18.87 -17.89 -29.40
C ARG A 208 19.78 -18.54 -30.44
N PRO A 209 20.93 -17.94 -30.80
CA PRO A 209 21.91 -18.60 -31.65
C PRO A 209 22.34 -19.92 -31.00
N GLU A 210 22.25 -21.02 -31.74
CA GLU A 210 22.75 -22.31 -31.27
C GLU A 210 24.23 -22.19 -30.90
N GLY A 211 24.58 -22.49 -29.65
CA GLY A 211 25.96 -22.48 -29.15
C GLY A 211 26.36 -21.36 -28.19
N ALA A 212 25.45 -20.49 -27.73
CA ALA A 212 25.79 -19.47 -26.72
C ALA A 212 26.02 -20.10 -25.32
N PRO A 213 27.21 -19.93 -24.70
CA PRO A 213 27.55 -20.55 -23.41
C PRO A 213 26.64 -20.07 -22.27
N GLU A 214 26.36 -20.96 -21.30
CA GLU A 214 25.68 -20.61 -20.05
C GLU A 214 26.61 -19.78 -19.16
N GLY A 215 26.50 -18.47 -19.25
CA GLY A 215 27.28 -17.55 -18.43
C GLY A 215 26.71 -16.14 -18.47
N GLU A 216 26.24 -15.68 -17.30
CA GLU A 216 25.88 -14.31 -16.92
C GLU A 216 24.82 -13.59 -17.77
N ARG A 217 23.62 -13.49 -17.18
CA ARG A 217 22.52 -12.64 -17.65
C ARG A 217 22.99 -11.17 -17.70
N PRO A 218 22.66 -10.39 -18.75
CA PRO A 218 22.93 -8.96 -18.75
C PRO A 218 22.19 -8.31 -17.57
N GLN A 219 22.94 -7.66 -16.67
CA GLN A 219 22.34 -6.80 -15.65
C GLN A 219 21.53 -5.73 -16.38
N GLY A 220 20.24 -5.63 -16.04
CA GLY A 220 19.43 -4.48 -16.43
C GLY A 220 20.10 -3.18 -15.94
N PRO A 221 19.71 -2.02 -16.50
CA PRO A 221 20.32 -0.75 -16.12
C PRO A 221 20.25 -0.57 -14.59
N PRO A 222 21.27 0.04 -13.95
CA PRO A 222 21.29 0.18 -12.50
C PRO A 222 20.03 0.91 -12.05
N ARG A 223 19.15 0.22 -11.32
CA ARG A 223 18.08 0.91 -10.58
C ARG A 223 18.81 1.83 -9.60
N GLY A 224 18.57 3.14 -9.66
CA GLY A 224 19.05 4.03 -8.62
C GLY A 224 18.60 3.46 -7.27
N ASN A 225 19.53 3.28 -6.33
CA ASN A 225 19.23 2.76 -5.00
C ASN A 225 18.36 3.78 -4.26
N SER A 226 17.04 3.72 -4.47
CA SER A 226 16.10 4.42 -3.60
C SER A 226 16.17 3.75 -2.24
N THR A 227 16.39 4.55 -1.20
CA THR A 227 16.33 4.11 0.20
C THR A 227 14.91 4.19 0.76
N LEU A 228 13.93 4.60 -0.06
CA LEU A 228 12.53 4.68 0.34
C LEU A 228 12.01 3.28 0.68
N PRO A 229 11.43 3.07 1.87
CA PRO A 229 10.82 1.80 2.23
C PRO A 229 9.82 1.34 1.16
N SER A 230 9.88 0.07 0.79
CA SER A 230 8.88 -0.52 -0.11
C SER A 230 7.52 -0.66 0.57
N SER A 231 7.50 -1.01 1.85
CA SER A 231 6.28 -1.12 2.65
C SER A 231 5.87 0.25 3.22
N ARG A 232 4.61 0.37 3.61
CA ARG A 232 3.95 1.65 3.96
C ARG A 232 4.08 2.00 5.43
N GLY A 233 4.03 0.98 6.29
CA GLY A 233 4.02 1.14 7.73
C GLY A 233 3.74 -0.18 8.43
N ILE A 234 3.36 -0.09 9.70
CA ILE A 234 3.10 -1.24 10.57
C ILE A 234 1.77 -1.06 11.30
N ALA A 235 0.95 -2.11 11.29
CA ALA A 235 -0.29 -2.18 12.05
C ALA A 235 -0.01 -2.38 13.55
N PHE A 236 -0.97 -2.05 14.41
CA PHE A 236 -0.79 -2.21 15.85
C PHE A 236 -0.58 -3.66 16.30
N ASN A 237 -0.96 -4.65 15.50
CA ASN A 237 -0.72 -6.05 15.79
C ASN A 237 0.66 -6.55 15.30
N GLY A 238 1.52 -5.67 14.79
CA GLY A 238 2.88 -6.01 14.35
C GLY A 238 2.96 -6.53 12.91
N VAL A 239 1.85 -6.59 12.17
CA VAL A 239 1.84 -6.96 10.75
C VAL A 239 2.14 -5.73 9.89
N VAL A 240 2.98 -5.90 8.86
CA VAL A 240 3.36 -4.81 7.96
C VAL A 240 2.25 -4.49 6.96
N PHE A 241 2.02 -3.20 6.70
CA PHE A 241 1.24 -2.72 5.56
C PHE A 241 2.16 -2.69 4.34
N ASP A 242 2.08 -3.68 3.47
CA ASP A 242 3.05 -3.83 2.37
C ASP A 242 2.70 -2.98 1.13
N ALA A 243 3.61 -2.96 0.16
CA ALA A 243 3.32 -2.46 -1.18
C ALA A 243 2.19 -3.26 -1.84
N PRO A 244 1.45 -2.68 -2.80
CA PRO A 244 0.45 -3.39 -3.58
C PRO A 244 0.94 -4.76 -4.07
N ALA A 245 0.15 -5.80 -3.87
CA ALA A 245 0.41 -7.12 -4.41
C ALA A 245 0.52 -7.04 -5.95
N PRO A 246 1.45 -7.77 -6.59
CA PRO A 246 1.62 -7.74 -8.04
C PRO A 246 0.56 -8.60 -8.74
N THR A 247 -0.71 -8.20 -8.67
CA THR A 247 -1.87 -8.96 -9.19
C THR A 247 -1.70 -9.30 -10.68
N ASP A 248 -1.17 -8.38 -11.49
CA ASP A 248 -0.87 -8.64 -12.92
C ASP A 248 0.09 -9.82 -13.12
N ALA A 249 1.10 -9.96 -12.25
CA ALA A 249 2.08 -11.05 -12.33
C ALA A 249 1.47 -12.38 -11.87
N ILE A 250 0.63 -12.34 -10.83
CA ILE A 250 -0.10 -13.49 -10.29
C ILE A 250 -1.05 -14.04 -11.37
N LEU A 251 -1.91 -13.18 -11.92
CA LEU A 251 -2.87 -13.56 -12.96
C LEU A 251 -2.16 -13.97 -14.26
N GLY A 252 -1.06 -13.30 -14.63
CA GLY A 252 -0.26 -13.66 -15.79
C GLY A 252 0.44 -15.04 -15.70
N ALA A 253 0.55 -15.59 -14.49
CA ALA A 253 1.04 -16.93 -14.21
C ALA A 253 -0.07 -17.98 -14.08
N TYR A 254 -1.34 -17.60 -14.28
CA TYR A 254 -2.52 -18.45 -14.02
C TYR A 254 -2.56 -19.00 -12.59
N THR A 255 -2.07 -18.26 -11.61
CA THR A 255 -2.28 -18.58 -10.20
C THR A 255 -3.28 -17.59 -9.59
N LEU A 256 -3.99 -18.04 -8.56
CA LEU A 256 -4.78 -17.17 -7.70
C LEU A 256 -4.10 -17.18 -6.34
N ALA A 257 -3.81 -16.02 -5.76
CA ALA A 257 -3.13 -15.93 -4.45
C ALA A 257 -3.95 -15.09 -3.46
N PRO A 258 -5.11 -15.60 -2.98
CA PRO A 258 -6.04 -14.83 -2.18
C PRO A 258 -5.40 -14.19 -0.95
N PHE A 259 -5.99 -13.09 -0.52
CA PHE A 259 -5.79 -12.58 0.83
C PHE A 259 -6.83 -13.24 1.74
N ASP A 260 -6.61 -13.28 3.04
CA ASP A 260 -7.67 -13.66 3.98
C ASP A 260 -8.61 -12.47 4.23
N ASP A 261 -9.64 -12.67 5.04
CA ASP A 261 -10.61 -11.63 5.39
C ASP A 261 -10.00 -10.43 6.12
N ALA A 262 -8.81 -10.59 6.71
CA ALA A 262 -8.06 -9.48 7.30
C ALA A 262 -7.26 -8.67 6.27
N GLY A 263 -7.27 -9.08 5.00
CA GLY A 263 -6.59 -8.43 3.89
C GLY A 263 -5.11 -8.80 3.77
N GLY A 264 -4.70 -9.93 4.36
CA GLY A 264 -3.32 -10.37 4.37
C GLY A 264 -3.08 -11.77 3.82
N HIS A 265 -1.84 -12.06 3.48
CA HIS A 265 -1.41 -13.41 3.10
C HIS A 265 0.04 -13.67 3.49
N ILE A 266 0.51 -14.90 3.27
CA ILE A 266 1.86 -15.32 3.62
C ILE A 266 2.72 -15.45 2.37
N ASN A 267 3.93 -14.93 2.43
CA ASN A 267 5.04 -15.40 1.60
C ASN A 267 6.21 -15.81 2.51
N LEU A 268 7.11 -16.68 2.02
CA LEU A 268 8.14 -17.27 2.88
C LEU A 268 9.26 -16.31 3.30
N ALA A 269 9.38 -15.14 2.66
CA ALA A 269 10.42 -14.16 2.95
C ALA A 269 9.94 -13.05 3.91
N ALA A 270 8.72 -12.56 3.71
CA ALA A 270 8.08 -11.50 4.49
C ALA A 270 7.26 -12.04 5.66
N GLY A 271 6.85 -13.30 5.64
CA GLY A 271 5.85 -13.82 6.58
C GLY A 271 4.44 -13.35 6.19
N TYR A 272 3.54 -13.29 7.17
CA TYR A 272 2.21 -12.71 6.98
C TYR A 272 2.27 -11.19 6.89
N HIS A 273 1.60 -10.61 5.90
CA HIS A 273 1.61 -9.17 5.62
C HIS A 273 0.30 -8.74 4.95
N TYR A 274 -0.08 -7.48 5.14
CA TYR A 274 -1.32 -6.93 4.62
C TYR A 274 -1.12 -6.22 3.27
N HIS A 275 -2.13 -6.36 2.41
CA HIS A 275 -2.30 -5.60 1.16
C HIS A 275 -3.56 -4.73 1.14
N ALA A 276 -4.47 -4.99 2.07
CA ALA A 276 -5.67 -4.19 2.29
C ALA A 276 -5.97 -4.05 3.79
N ALA A 277 -6.67 -2.96 4.15
CA ALA A 277 -7.25 -2.79 5.47
C ALA A 277 -8.76 -3.07 5.39
N THR A 278 -9.20 -4.18 5.98
CA THR A 278 -10.60 -4.65 5.95
C THR A 278 -11.36 -4.35 7.24
N GLY A 279 -10.69 -3.77 8.24
CA GLY A 279 -11.27 -3.41 9.54
C GLY A 279 -11.21 -4.51 10.61
N VAL A 280 -10.55 -5.64 10.32
CA VAL A 280 -10.36 -6.77 11.24
C VAL A 280 -9.27 -6.51 12.30
N SER A 281 -8.15 -5.93 11.90
CA SER A 281 -7.00 -5.70 12.80
C SER A 281 -7.29 -4.65 13.87
N LYS A 282 -6.50 -4.68 14.95
CA LYS A 282 -6.62 -3.74 16.07
C LYS A 282 -6.69 -2.30 15.58
N LYS A 283 -7.68 -1.60 16.10
CA LYS A 283 -7.89 -0.17 15.86
C LYS A 283 -8.19 0.61 17.12
N LEU A 284 -7.92 1.91 17.06
CA LEU A 284 -8.17 2.87 18.13
C LEU A 284 -9.24 3.85 17.68
N ALA A 285 -10.46 3.64 18.18
CA ALA A 285 -11.58 4.51 17.91
C ALA A 285 -11.30 5.96 18.33
N GLN A 286 -11.84 6.91 17.56
CA GLN A 286 -11.72 8.33 17.84
C GLN A 286 -13.01 8.86 18.46
N ALA A 287 -12.91 9.84 19.36
CA ALA A 287 -14.06 10.34 20.12
C ALA A 287 -14.96 11.31 19.32
N ASP A 288 -14.52 11.77 18.16
CA ASP A 288 -15.12 12.84 17.35
C ASP A 288 -15.61 12.35 15.97
N ASN A 289 -15.95 11.06 15.87
CA ASN A 289 -16.36 10.37 14.64
C ASN A 289 -15.30 10.25 13.54
N HIS A 290 -14.07 10.68 13.81
CA HIS A 290 -12.98 10.45 12.87
C HIS A 290 -12.72 8.95 12.67
N ALA A 291 -12.09 8.60 11.54
CA ALA A 291 -11.66 7.22 11.23
C ALA A 291 -10.84 6.65 12.40
N ALA A 292 -10.91 5.34 12.66
CA ALA A 292 -10.06 4.76 13.69
C ALA A 292 -8.60 4.71 13.23
N MET A 293 -7.67 4.91 14.17
CA MET A 293 -6.25 4.73 13.90
C MET A 293 -5.93 3.24 13.92
N ILE A 294 -5.11 2.75 12.99
CA ILE A 294 -4.80 1.32 12.82
C ILE A 294 -3.30 1.01 12.87
N GLY A 295 -2.45 2.02 12.80
CA GLY A 295 -1.00 1.83 12.84
C GLY A 295 -0.22 3.12 12.60
N TYR A 296 1.06 2.97 12.27
CA TYR A 296 1.95 4.07 11.94
C TYR A 296 2.63 3.82 10.60
N ALA A 297 2.77 4.88 9.80
CA ALA A 297 3.64 4.88 8.64
C ALA A 297 5.12 4.90 9.09
N PHE A 298 6.05 4.54 8.19
CA PHE A 298 7.46 4.48 8.56
C PHE A 298 8.12 5.85 8.83
N ASP A 299 7.46 6.94 8.48
CA ASP A 299 7.85 8.30 8.89
C ASP A 299 7.26 8.71 10.26
N GLY A 300 6.49 7.81 10.89
CA GLY A 300 5.91 7.95 12.23
C GLY A 300 4.56 8.63 12.28
N TYR A 301 4.03 9.15 11.17
CA TYR A 301 2.66 9.69 11.19
C TYR A 301 1.64 8.54 11.29
N GLY A 302 0.50 8.82 11.94
CA GLY A 302 -0.54 7.83 12.13
C GLY A 302 -1.21 7.41 10.81
N ILE A 303 -1.57 6.14 10.71
CA ILE A 303 -2.39 5.58 9.63
C ILE A 303 -3.78 5.28 10.19
N PHE A 304 -4.81 5.75 9.49
CA PHE A 304 -6.22 5.65 9.84
C PHE A 304 -7.01 4.88 8.79
N GLU A 305 -8.17 4.33 9.18
CA GLU A 305 -9.13 3.70 8.27
C GLU A 305 -9.57 4.66 7.15
N ASN A 306 -10.04 4.11 6.03
CA ASN A 306 -10.43 4.90 4.85
C ASN A 306 -11.56 5.88 5.20
N THR A 307 -12.59 5.40 5.90
CA THR A 307 -13.80 6.16 6.19
C THR A 307 -13.89 6.59 7.64
N ASP A 308 -14.65 7.66 7.88
CA ASP A 308 -15.06 8.07 9.21
C ASP A 308 -15.97 7.00 9.88
N SER A 309 -16.33 7.19 11.15
CA SER A 309 -17.16 6.21 11.87
C SER A 309 -18.57 6.02 11.31
N ASN A 310 -19.00 6.87 10.36
CA ASN A 310 -20.27 6.79 9.65
C ASN A 310 -20.13 6.20 8.23
N GLY A 311 -18.93 5.74 7.85
CA GLY A 311 -18.65 5.18 6.53
C GLY A 311 -18.44 6.23 5.43
N LYS A 312 -18.15 7.49 5.78
CA LYS A 312 -17.90 8.55 4.79
C LYS A 312 -16.41 8.72 4.51
N GLU A 313 -16.06 8.79 3.22
CA GLU A 313 -14.69 9.08 2.78
C GLU A 313 -14.29 10.55 2.95
N TYR A 314 -13.00 10.79 3.11
CA TYR A 314 -12.41 12.12 3.21
C TYR A 314 -12.11 12.69 1.82
N THR A 315 -12.58 13.91 1.57
CA THR A 315 -12.47 14.57 0.25
C THR A 315 -11.28 15.54 0.15
N ASP A 316 -10.56 15.76 1.25
CA ASP A 316 -9.49 16.76 1.39
C ASP A 316 -8.09 16.13 1.54
N LEU A 317 -7.95 14.84 1.24
CA LEU A 317 -6.68 14.14 1.28
C LEU A 317 -5.70 14.67 0.22
N ASP A 318 -4.44 14.81 0.61
CA ASP A 318 -3.34 15.19 -0.28
C ASP A 318 -2.87 14.01 -1.16
N LYS A 319 -1.81 14.23 -1.95
CA LYS A 319 -1.26 13.22 -2.87
C LYS A 319 -0.76 11.96 -2.17
N SER A 320 -0.38 12.05 -0.89
CA SER A 320 0.06 10.92 -0.08
C SER A 320 -1.11 10.19 0.61
N ARG A 321 -2.35 10.66 0.40
CA ARG A 321 -3.58 10.24 1.09
C ARG A 321 -3.67 10.68 2.56
N GLY A 322 -3.07 11.81 2.91
CA GLY A 322 -3.17 12.36 4.26
C GLY A 322 -3.71 13.77 4.30
N HIS A 323 -4.09 14.23 5.49
CA HIS A 323 -4.47 15.62 5.74
C HIS A 323 -4.03 16.04 7.14
N TYR A 324 -4.26 17.30 7.49
CA TYR A 324 -3.85 17.87 8.77
C TYR A 324 -5.06 18.42 9.53
N ASP A 325 -5.13 18.13 10.83
CA ASP A 325 -6.01 18.81 11.77
C ASP A 325 -5.27 19.21 13.06
N GLU A 326 -5.89 20.05 13.90
CA GLU A 326 -5.27 20.56 15.14
C GLU A 326 -5.29 19.57 16.32
N VAL A 327 -5.91 18.39 16.16
CA VAL A 327 -6.02 17.34 17.19
C VAL A 327 -4.96 16.26 16.96
N ARG A 328 -4.82 15.81 15.72
CA ARG A 328 -4.00 14.68 15.27
C ARG A 328 -2.70 15.12 14.62
N GLY A 329 -2.59 16.40 14.25
CA GLY A 329 -1.57 16.84 13.32
C GLY A 329 -1.80 16.22 11.95
N TYR A 330 -0.72 16.02 11.20
CA TYR A 330 -0.83 15.30 9.94
C TYR A 330 -1.00 13.79 10.16
N HIS A 331 -1.84 13.17 9.35
CA HIS A 331 -2.05 11.72 9.39
C HIS A 331 -2.60 11.22 8.06
N TYR A 332 -2.44 9.92 7.81
CA TYR A 332 -2.87 9.26 6.58
C TYR A 332 -4.17 8.51 6.75
N HIS A 333 -4.89 8.36 5.64
CA HIS A 333 -6.01 7.45 5.50
C HIS A 333 -5.70 6.39 4.45
N VAL A 334 -5.93 5.12 4.83
CA VAL A 334 -5.76 4.01 3.91
C VAL A 334 -6.70 4.11 2.71
N ASP A 335 -6.34 3.46 1.62
CA ASP A 335 -7.19 3.32 0.44
C ASP A 335 -8.35 2.36 0.68
N GLN A 336 -9.29 2.35 -0.26
CA GLN A 336 -10.32 1.31 -0.29
C GLN A 336 -9.62 -0.05 -0.49
N ALA A 337 -10.07 -1.08 0.23
CA ALA A 337 -9.43 -2.39 0.22
C ALA A 337 -9.19 -2.93 -1.20
N GLY A 338 -10.21 -2.87 -2.08
CA GLY A 338 -10.12 -3.33 -3.47
C GLY A 338 -9.11 -2.59 -4.35
N ASN A 339 -8.59 -1.43 -3.90
CA ASN A 339 -7.54 -0.70 -4.62
C ASN A 339 -6.14 -1.30 -4.41
N ASN A 340 -6.00 -2.33 -3.55
CA ASN A 340 -4.72 -3.00 -3.26
C ASN A 340 -3.64 -1.98 -2.89
N ASN A 341 -3.98 -1.08 -1.95
CA ASN A 341 -3.14 0.05 -1.56
C ASN A 341 -3.50 0.54 -0.15
N PHE A 342 -2.53 1.15 0.53
CA PHE A 342 -2.77 1.87 1.79
C PHE A 342 -2.60 3.37 1.58
N ILE A 343 -1.37 3.82 1.40
CA ILE A 343 -1.00 5.23 1.27
C ILE A 343 -0.06 5.42 0.07
N ASN A 344 -0.06 6.61 -0.51
CA ASN A 344 0.65 6.89 -1.76
C ASN A 344 2.06 7.46 -1.55
N GLY A 345 2.43 7.78 -0.31
CA GLY A 345 3.74 8.34 -0.01
C GLY A 345 3.95 8.60 1.48
N LEU A 346 5.15 9.09 1.81
CA LEU A 346 5.53 9.58 3.13
C LEU A 346 5.73 11.11 3.07
N ARG A 347 5.01 11.86 3.88
CA ARG A 347 5.16 13.30 4.12
C ARG A 347 6.33 13.59 5.04
N GLY A 348 6.69 12.65 5.90
CA GLY A 348 7.79 12.81 6.84
C GLY A 348 9.09 12.17 6.39
N GLU A 349 10.15 12.56 7.07
CA GLU A 349 11.45 11.89 7.04
C GLU A 349 11.33 10.52 7.72
N TYR A 350 11.90 9.49 7.11
CA TYR A 350 11.87 8.11 7.61
C TYR A 350 13.28 7.66 8.05
N ALA A 351 13.35 6.65 8.91
CA ALA A 351 14.61 6.12 9.42
C ALA A 351 15.34 5.24 8.39
N LEU A 352 16.66 5.39 8.25
CA LEU A 352 17.55 4.59 7.40
C LEU A 352 18.19 3.43 8.16
#